data_AF-A0A6G3U3M9-F1
#
_entry.id   AF-A0A6G3U3M9-F1
#
_cell.length_a   1.000
_cell.length_b   1.000
_cell.length_c   1.000
_cell.angle_alpha   90.00
_cell.angle_beta   90.00
_cell.angle_gamma   90.00
#
_symmetry.space_group_name_H-M   'P 1'
#
loop_
_entity.id
_entity.type
_entity.pdbx_description
1 polymer ?
#
loop_
_entity_poly.entity_id
_entity_poly.type
_entity_poly.pdbx_seq_one_letter_code
_entity_poly.pdbx_strand_id
1 'polypeptide(L)'
;MRERPASSRRPAYARLVLRITDARTGHLVDAAPVRRGLTRVEAHTEGFDATALRVMVVADLLVRALELGGTPVWALLRADRGRPELRAAAAALGVRPFEDDRQPDPGLGEARILHVVGEDGAKPDGARVVVAAAVADGLTVLTAPDATDST
;
A
#
# COMPACT_ATOMS: atom_id res chain seq x y z
N MET A 1 -12.64 -35.82 26.07
CA MET A 1 -13.41 -34.91 25.21
C MET A 1 -12.88 -33.50 25.48
N ARG A 2 -12.10 -32.91 24.56
CA ARG A 2 -11.50 -31.57 24.76
C ARG A 2 -12.46 -30.52 24.22
N GLU A 3 -13.00 -29.68 25.09
CA GLU A 3 -13.75 -28.49 24.69
C GLU A 3 -12.82 -27.52 23.95
N ARG A 4 -13.21 -27.14 22.73
CA ARG A 4 -12.61 -26.00 22.03
C ARG A 4 -13.18 -24.73 22.65
N PRO A 5 -12.35 -23.80 23.18
CA PRO A 5 -12.88 -22.51 23.58
C PRO A 5 -13.46 -21.82 22.35
N ALA A 6 -14.71 -21.37 22.46
CA ALA A 6 -15.36 -20.55 21.45
C ALA A 6 -14.49 -19.32 21.19
N SER A 7 -14.17 -19.04 19.93
CA SER A 7 -13.39 -17.86 19.56
C SER A 7 -14.06 -16.63 20.18
N SER A 8 -13.31 -15.86 20.96
CA SER A 8 -13.80 -14.61 21.53
C SER A 8 -14.36 -13.75 20.40
N ARG A 9 -15.68 -13.51 20.46
CA ARG A 9 -16.38 -12.60 19.55
C ARG A 9 -15.70 -11.23 19.73
N ARG A 10 -15.03 -10.73 18.70
CA ARG A 10 -14.39 -9.40 18.74
C ARG A 10 -15.43 -8.40 19.26
N PRO A 11 -15.09 -7.53 20.23
CA PRO A 11 -16.05 -6.57 20.76
C PRO A 11 -16.59 -5.70 19.63
N ALA A 12 -17.90 -5.49 19.59
CA ALA A 12 -18.60 -4.75 18.52
C ALA A 12 -18.14 -3.28 18.34
N TYR A 13 -17.29 -2.79 19.26
CA TYR A 13 -16.75 -1.43 19.31
C TYR A 13 -15.26 -1.33 18.92
N ALA A 14 -14.54 -2.44 18.73
CA ALA A 14 -13.15 -2.40 18.28
C ALA A 14 -13.06 -2.40 16.75
N ARG A 15 -13.47 -1.28 16.12
CA ARG A 15 -13.21 -1.08 14.68
C ARG A 15 -11.78 -0.59 14.50
N LEU A 16 -10.97 -1.38 13.81
CA LEU A 16 -9.60 -0.98 13.45
C LEU A 16 -9.67 0.12 12.39
N VAL A 17 -9.20 1.32 12.73
CA VAL A 17 -9.14 2.47 11.82
C VAL A 17 -7.70 2.65 11.37
N LEU A 18 -7.46 2.53 10.06
CA LEU A 18 -6.17 2.85 9.47
C LEU A 18 -6.05 4.36 9.28
N ARG A 19 -5.01 4.95 9.84
CA ARG A 19 -4.63 6.35 9.61
C ARG A 19 -3.30 6.41 8.87
N ILE A 20 -3.19 7.34 7.93
CA ILE A 20 -1.97 7.59 7.16
C ILE A 20 -1.54 9.03 7.34
N THR A 21 -0.24 9.29 7.25
CA THR A 21 0.27 10.65 7.10
C THR A 21 0.06 11.05 5.64
N ASP A 22 -0.83 12.01 5.39
CA ASP A 22 -1.02 12.56 4.05
C ASP A 22 0.23 13.37 3.69
N ALA A 23 1.05 12.86 2.77
CA ALA A 23 2.30 13.50 2.38
C ALA A 23 2.12 14.92 1.82
N ARG A 24 0.92 15.26 1.33
CA ARG A 24 0.60 16.61 0.87
C ARG A 24 0.51 17.63 2.02
N THR A 25 0.08 17.20 3.20
CA THR A 25 -0.21 18.10 4.33
C THR A 25 0.61 17.82 5.58
N GLY A 26 1.25 16.65 5.68
CA GLY A 26 1.92 16.17 6.88
C GLY A 26 0.97 15.72 8.00
N HIS A 27 -0.34 15.77 7.81
CA HIS A 27 -1.32 15.43 8.84
C HIS A 27 -1.77 13.97 8.78
N LEU A 28 -2.07 13.40 9.95
CA LEU A 28 -2.68 12.06 10.05
C LEU A 28 -4.16 12.12 9.67
N VAL A 29 -4.52 11.42 8.60
CA VAL A 29 -5.90 11.32 8.08
C VAL A 29 -6.39 9.87 8.09
N ASP A 30 -7.69 9.67 8.21
CA ASP A 30 -8.30 8.34 8.06
C ASP A 30 -8.14 7.86 6.62
N ALA A 31 -7.65 6.63 6.45
CA ALA A 31 -7.42 6.03 5.14
C ALA A 31 -8.73 5.63 4.45
N ALA A 32 -9.79 5.41 5.23
CA ALA A 32 -11.11 5.04 4.72
C ALA A 32 -12.21 5.81 5.47
N PRO A 33 -13.34 6.10 4.81
CA PRO A 33 -14.45 6.78 5.45
C PRO A 33 -15.07 5.90 6.53
N VAL A 34 -15.55 6.53 7.61
CA VAL A 34 -16.23 5.83 8.72
C VAL A 34 -17.56 5.22 8.28
N ARG A 35 -18.16 5.70 7.18
CA ARG A 35 -19.40 5.17 6.57
C ARG A 35 -19.06 4.29 5.36
N ARG A 36 -20.00 3.43 4.94
CA ARG A 36 -19.84 2.36 3.94
C ARG A 36 -19.58 2.88 2.50
N GLY A 37 -18.48 3.59 2.29
CA GLY A 37 -17.97 3.94 0.97
C GLY A 37 -16.86 2.98 0.56
N LEU A 38 -16.78 2.69 -0.73
CA LEU A 38 -15.64 1.95 -1.30
C LEU A 38 -14.38 2.81 -1.16
N THR A 39 -13.28 2.22 -0.68
CA THR A 39 -11.97 2.88 -0.72
C THR A 39 -11.22 2.44 -1.97
N ARG A 40 -10.61 3.39 -2.68
CA ARG A 40 -9.78 3.10 -3.84
C ARG A 40 -8.33 3.35 -3.48
N VAL A 41 -7.46 2.38 -3.77
CA VAL A 41 -6.01 2.53 -3.66
C VAL A 41 -5.45 2.55 -5.07
N GLU A 42 -4.85 3.66 -5.48
CA GLU A 42 -4.23 3.80 -6.78
C GLU A 42 -2.71 3.84 -6.64
N ALA A 43 -2.03 2.89 -7.27
CA ALA A 43 -0.58 2.88 -7.39
C ALA A 43 -0.17 3.59 -8.68
N HIS A 44 0.59 4.68 -8.56
CA HIS A 44 1.05 5.49 -9.69
C HIS A 44 2.52 5.21 -9.97
N THR A 45 2.82 4.74 -11.19
CA THR A 45 4.18 4.36 -11.61
C THR A 45 4.47 4.86 -13.03
N GLU A 46 5.62 5.46 -13.29
CA GLU A 46 5.99 5.96 -14.63
C GLU A 46 6.61 4.89 -15.55
N GLY A 47 7.10 3.80 -14.96
CA GLY A 47 7.78 2.70 -15.65
C GLY A 47 8.10 1.54 -14.72
N PHE A 48 8.89 0.58 -15.23
CA PHE A 48 9.36 -0.56 -14.45
C PHE A 48 10.73 -0.30 -13.85
N ASP A 49 10.78 -0.11 -12.53
CA ASP A 49 12.00 0.00 -11.73
C ASP A 49 11.75 -0.46 -10.27
N ALA A 50 12.78 -0.41 -9.42
CA ALA A 50 12.67 -0.81 -8.02
C ALA A 50 11.75 0.11 -7.20
N THR A 51 11.66 1.40 -7.53
CA THR A 51 10.75 2.35 -6.88
C THR A 51 9.30 1.99 -7.22
N ALA A 52 9.01 1.65 -8.47
CA ALA A 52 7.71 1.20 -8.93
C ALA A 52 7.28 -0.09 -8.23
N LEU A 53 8.20 -1.04 -8.02
CA LEU A 53 7.92 -2.24 -7.21
C LEU A 53 7.64 -1.89 -5.74
N ARG A 54 8.37 -0.95 -5.14
CA ARG A 54 8.07 -0.47 -3.77
C ARG A 54 6.69 0.18 -3.70
N VAL A 55 6.31 0.97 -4.70
CA VAL A 55 4.96 1.54 -4.81
C VAL A 55 3.91 0.44 -4.84
N MET A 56 4.11 -0.61 -5.65
CA MET A 56 3.21 -1.77 -5.71
C MET A 56 3.09 -2.50 -4.37
N VAL A 57 4.20 -2.75 -3.69
CA VAL A 57 4.21 -3.39 -2.37
C VAL A 57 3.50 -2.55 -1.32
N VAL A 58 3.78 -1.24 -1.26
CA VAL A 58 3.13 -0.33 -0.32
C VAL A 58 1.63 -0.26 -0.56
N ALA A 59 1.20 -0.18 -1.83
CA ALA A 59 -0.21 -0.21 -2.19
C ALA A 59 -0.88 -1.53 -1.74
N ASP A 60 -0.27 -2.70 -1.98
CA ASP A 60 -0.84 -3.98 -1.54
C ASP A 60 -0.92 -4.09 -0.02
N LEU A 61 0.08 -3.58 0.71
CA LEU A 61 0.05 -3.50 2.17
C LEU A 61 -1.10 -2.63 2.68
N LEU A 62 -1.34 -1.47 2.05
CA LEU A 62 -2.47 -0.61 2.38
C LEU A 62 -3.81 -1.32 2.13
N VAL A 63 -3.96 -1.99 0.99
CA VAL A 63 -5.16 -2.77 0.65
C VAL A 63 -5.41 -3.84 1.72
N ARG A 64 -4.38 -4.63 2.08
CA ARG A 64 -4.48 -5.66 3.13
C ARG A 64 -4.85 -5.07 4.48
N ALA A 65 -4.25 -3.94 4.87
CA ALA A 65 -4.55 -3.27 6.13
C ALA A 65 -6.01 -2.78 6.18
N LEU A 66 -6.52 -2.25 5.07
CA LEU A 66 -7.91 -1.81 4.94
C LEU A 66 -8.89 -2.99 5.02
N GLU A 67 -8.60 -4.10 4.35
CA GLU A 67 -9.41 -5.33 4.41
C GLU A 67 -9.42 -5.94 5.82
N LEU A 68 -8.28 -5.95 6.51
CA LEU A 68 -8.18 -6.38 7.91
C LEU A 68 -9.05 -5.52 8.84
N GLY A 69 -9.21 -4.23 8.52
CA GLY A 69 -10.14 -3.31 9.16
C GLY A 69 -11.61 -3.45 8.73
N GLY A 70 -11.92 -4.37 7.81
CA GLY A 70 -13.26 -4.59 7.27
C GLY A 70 -13.71 -3.53 6.26
N THR A 71 -12.79 -2.77 5.68
CA THR A 71 -13.09 -1.76 4.68
C THR A 71 -13.10 -2.40 3.28
N PRO A 72 -14.19 -2.29 2.50
CA PRO A 72 -14.17 -2.70 1.10
C PRO A 72 -13.20 -1.80 0.33
N VAL A 73 -12.27 -2.41 -0.40
CA VAL A 73 -11.20 -1.71 -1.10
C VAL A 73 -11.06 -2.20 -2.54
N TRP A 74 -10.75 -1.28 -3.44
CA TRP A 74 -10.45 -1.57 -4.84
C TRP A 74 -9.05 -1.04 -5.17
N ALA A 75 -8.15 -1.94 -5.58
CA ALA A 75 -6.78 -1.62 -5.97
C ALA A 75 -6.67 -1.41 -7.48
N LEU A 76 -6.04 -0.31 -7.90
CA LEU A 76 -5.81 0.05 -9.30
C LEU A 76 -4.34 0.35 -9.57
N LEU A 77 -3.87 -0.06 -10.75
CA LEU A 77 -2.57 0.32 -11.28
C LEU A 77 -2.71 1.44 -12.30
N ARG A 78 -2.10 2.59 -12.02
CA ARG A 78 -1.93 3.73 -12.92
C ARG A 78 -0.47 3.74 -13.39
N ALA A 79 -0.22 3.06 -14.51
CA ALA A 79 1.12 2.88 -15.05
C ALA A 79 1.24 3.36 -16.49
N ASP A 80 2.19 4.27 -16.74
CA ASP A 80 2.42 4.84 -18.06
C ASP A 80 3.06 3.84 -19.02
N ARG A 81 4.06 3.08 -18.53
CA ARG A 81 4.84 2.11 -19.31
C ARG A 81 5.18 0.86 -18.47
N GLY A 82 5.58 -0.23 -19.12
CA GLY A 82 6.12 -1.43 -18.45
C GLY A 82 5.12 -2.24 -17.60
N ARG A 83 3.82 -2.13 -17.89
CA ARG A 83 2.75 -2.82 -17.14
C ARG A 83 2.94 -4.34 -17.02
N PRO A 84 3.21 -5.10 -18.08
CA PRO A 84 3.33 -6.55 -17.96
C PRO A 84 4.56 -6.97 -17.15
N GLU A 85 5.70 -6.31 -17.32
CA GLU A 85 6.92 -6.57 -16.57
C GLU A 85 6.73 -6.24 -15.08
N LEU A 86 6.15 -5.08 -14.79
CA LEU A 86 5.85 -4.65 -13.43
C LEU A 86 4.90 -5.63 -12.73
N ARG A 87 3.87 -6.13 -13.43
CA ARG A 87 2.94 -7.13 -12.90
C ARG A 87 3.62 -8.45 -12.61
N ALA A 88 4.43 -8.96 -13.53
CA ALA A 88 5.14 -10.21 -13.36
C ALA A 88 6.10 -10.14 -12.15
N ALA A 89 6.86 -9.05 -12.05
CA ALA A 89 7.77 -8.83 -10.92
C ALA A 89 7.03 -8.61 -9.60
N ALA A 90 5.93 -7.85 -9.58
CA ALA A 90 5.11 -7.67 -8.39
C ALA A 90 4.47 -9.00 -7.92
N ALA A 91 3.99 -9.82 -8.86
CA ALA A 91 3.47 -11.15 -8.55
C ALA A 91 4.54 -12.07 -7.95
N ALA A 92 5.79 -12.00 -8.43
CA ALA A 92 6.91 -12.72 -7.84
C ALA A 92 7.21 -12.27 -6.39
N LEU A 93 6.88 -11.03 -6.03
CA LEU A 93 6.93 -10.52 -4.65
C LEU A 93 5.68 -10.85 -3.81
N GLY A 94 4.69 -11.55 -4.39
CA GLY A 94 3.43 -11.90 -3.72
C GLY A 94 2.40 -10.78 -3.67
N VAL A 95 2.58 -9.71 -4.44
CA VAL A 95 1.59 -8.63 -4.60
C VAL A 95 0.36 -9.19 -5.32
N ARG A 96 -0.83 -8.90 -4.77
CA ARG A 96 -2.10 -9.28 -5.43
C ARG A 96 -2.31 -8.46 -6.70
N PRO A 97 -2.98 -9.02 -7.72
CA PRO A 97 -3.22 -8.30 -8.97
C PRO A 97 -4.05 -7.04 -8.71
N PHE A 98 -3.64 -5.93 -9.32
CA PHE A 98 -4.40 -4.68 -9.32
C PHE A 98 -5.18 -4.57 -10.62
N GLU A 99 -6.41 -4.04 -10.52
CA GLU A 99 -7.25 -3.84 -11.69
C GLU A 99 -6.68 -2.77 -12.62
N ASP A 100 -6.95 -2.94 -13.91
CA ASP A 100 -6.64 -1.93 -14.91
C ASP A 100 -7.62 -0.76 -14.82
N ASP A 101 -7.11 0.38 -15.29
CA ASP A 101 -7.70 1.72 -15.42
C ASP A 101 -9.14 1.85 -15.94
N ARG A 102 -9.84 0.77 -16.34
CA ARG A 102 -11.19 0.83 -16.90
C ARG A 102 -12.06 1.73 -16.04
N GLN A 103 -12.55 2.82 -16.66
CA GLN A 103 -13.32 3.87 -16.02
C GLN A 103 -14.29 3.23 -15.00
N PRO A 104 -14.13 3.50 -13.69
CA PRO A 104 -15.00 2.93 -12.69
C PRO A 104 -16.41 3.42 -12.96
N ASP A 105 -17.38 2.52 -12.83
CA ASP A 105 -18.79 2.83 -13.00
C ASP A 105 -19.15 4.07 -12.16
N PRO A 106 -19.72 5.15 -12.75
CA PRO A 106 -20.10 6.37 -12.03
C PRO A 106 -21.07 6.11 -10.86
N GLY A 107 -21.63 4.90 -10.72
CA GLY A 107 -22.45 4.48 -9.59
C GLY A 107 -21.70 4.18 -8.27
N LEU A 108 -20.36 4.13 -8.26
CA LEU A 108 -19.57 3.98 -7.04
C LEU A 108 -19.34 5.34 -6.38
N GLY A 109 -20.37 5.86 -5.71
CA GLY A 109 -20.38 7.19 -5.07
C GLY A 109 -19.15 7.49 -4.21
N GLU A 110 -18.83 8.79 -4.04
CA GLU A 110 -17.72 9.39 -3.25
C GLU A 110 -16.68 8.39 -2.70
N ALA A 111 -15.99 7.68 -3.59
CA ALA A 111 -14.95 6.74 -3.17
C ALA A 111 -13.78 7.54 -2.59
N ARG A 112 -13.36 7.21 -1.36
CA ARG A 112 -12.12 7.76 -0.82
C ARG A 112 -10.97 7.21 -1.66
N ILE A 113 -10.22 8.07 -2.32
CA ILE A 113 -9.05 7.68 -3.10
C ILE A 113 -7.79 7.92 -2.26
N LEU A 114 -6.96 6.88 -2.17
CA LEU A 114 -5.60 6.93 -1.63
C LEU A 114 -4.63 6.75 -2.78
N HIS A 115 -3.73 7.71 -2.94
CA HIS A 115 -2.71 7.68 -3.98
C HIS A 115 -1.38 7.21 -3.38
N VAL A 116 -0.82 6.15 -3.92
CA VAL A 116 0.55 5.71 -3.62
C VAL A 116 1.43 6.11 -4.79
N VAL A 117 2.38 6.99 -4.53
CA VAL A 117 3.21 7.62 -5.57
C VAL A 117 4.68 7.55 -5.19
N GLY A 118 5.57 7.49 -6.18
CA GLY A 118 6.99 7.76 -5.96
C GLY A 118 7.22 9.22 -5.55
N GLU A 119 8.30 9.50 -4.83
CA GLU A 119 8.68 10.83 -4.35
C GLU A 119 8.69 11.91 -5.44
N ASP A 120 9.26 11.58 -6.60
CA ASP A 120 9.33 12.48 -7.76
C ASP A 120 8.18 12.27 -8.76
N GLY A 121 7.22 11.40 -8.44
CA GLY A 121 6.16 10.99 -9.35
C GLY A 121 4.95 11.91 -9.37
N ALA A 122 3.83 11.36 -9.84
CA ALA A 122 2.56 12.06 -9.98
C ALA A 122 2.09 12.74 -8.67
N LYS A 123 1.43 13.90 -8.81
CA LYS A 123 0.90 14.71 -7.71
C LYS A 123 -0.64 14.82 -7.76
N PRO A 124 -1.38 13.70 -7.71
CA PRO A 124 -2.85 13.69 -7.84
C PRO A 124 -3.54 14.30 -6.62
N ASP A 125 -4.60 15.08 -6.80
CA ASP A 125 -5.34 15.64 -5.65
C ASP A 125 -5.96 14.54 -4.78
N GLY A 126 -5.86 14.72 -3.45
CA GLY A 126 -6.31 13.72 -2.48
C GLY A 126 -5.24 13.37 -1.45
N ALA A 127 -5.52 12.35 -0.62
CA ALA A 127 -4.58 11.86 0.38
C ALA A 127 -3.50 11.00 -0.29
N ARG A 128 -2.23 11.28 0.03
CA ARG A 128 -1.08 10.65 -0.64
C ARG A 128 -0.18 9.92 0.35
N VAL A 129 0.29 8.75 -0.06
CA VAL A 129 1.41 8.04 0.53
C VAL A 129 2.57 8.12 -0.46
N VAL A 130 3.61 8.88 -0.09
CA VAL A 130 4.81 9.02 -0.91
C VAL A 130 5.79 7.90 -0.55
N VAL A 131 6.32 7.25 -1.58
CA VAL A 131 7.34 6.21 -1.49
C VAL A 131 8.66 6.80 -1.96
N ALA A 132 9.61 6.89 -1.03
CA ALA A 132 10.97 7.33 -1.33
C ALA A 132 11.59 6.48 -2.44
N ALA A 133 12.46 7.11 -3.24
CA ALA A 133 13.18 6.42 -4.30
C ALA A 133 13.94 5.20 -3.76
N ALA A 134 13.88 4.09 -4.50
CA ALA A 134 14.72 2.93 -4.22
C ALA A 134 16.14 3.24 -4.68
N VAL A 135 16.99 3.69 -3.76
CA VAL A 135 18.44 3.74 -3.99
C VAL A 135 19.01 2.33 -3.93
N ALA A 136 19.79 1.96 -4.93
CA ALA A 136 20.53 0.68 -4.98
C ALA A 136 21.80 0.72 -4.12
N ASP A 137 21.99 1.74 -3.28
CA ASP A 137 23.16 1.87 -2.44
C ASP A 137 22.94 1.21 -1.08
N GLY A 138 23.66 0.11 -0.86
CA GLY A 138 23.94 -0.38 0.48
C GLY A 138 23.27 -1.69 0.84
N LEU A 139 23.74 -2.79 0.24
CA LEU A 139 24.13 -3.92 1.07
C LEU A 139 25.29 -3.48 1.97
N THR A 140 25.09 -2.50 2.86
CA THR A 140 25.91 -2.42 4.06
C THR A 140 25.47 -3.61 4.88
N VAL A 141 26.12 -4.75 4.61
CA VAL A 141 26.35 -5.75 5.63
C VAL A 141 26.73 -4.94 6.86
N LEU A 142 25.93 -5.03 7.92
CA LEU A 142 26.39 -4.69 9.26
C LEU A 142 27.55 -5.63 9.50
N THR A 143 28.74 -5.32 8.98
CA THR A 143 29.96 -5.98 9.40
C THR A 143 30.04 -5.61 10.86
N ALA A 144 29.82 -6.63 11.69
CA ALA A 144 30.11 -6.59 13.11
C ALA A 144 31.47 -5.91 13.30
N PRO A 145 31.64 -5.11 14.38
CA PRO A 145 32.93 -4.49 14.62
C PRO A 145 33.99 -5.58 14.58
N ASP A 146 35.00 -5.39 13.74
CA ASP A 146 36.19 -6.23 13.73
C ASP A 146 36.61 -6.41 15.18
N ALA A 147 36.46 -7.63 15.69
CA ALA A 147 37.13 -8.03 16.91
C ALA A 147 38.61 -7.94 16.55
N THR A 148 39.21 -6.81 16.92
CA THR A 148 40.64 -6.60 16.88
C THR A 148 41.30 -7.79 17.55
N ASP A 149 41.96 -8.62 16.75
CA ASP A 149 42.96 -9.55 17.21
C ASP A 149 44.00 -8.71 17.98
N SER A 150 44.03 -8.90 19.30
CA SER A 150 45.10 -8.40 20.15
C SER A 150 45.90 -9.60 20.63
N THR A 151 47.05 -9.76 19.96
CA THR A 151 48.37 -10.22 20.44
C THR A 151 48.44 -11.45 21.33
#